data_AF-A0A951JBP5-F1
#
_entry.id   AF-A0A951JBP5-F1
#
_cell.length_a   1.000
_cell.length_b   1.000
_cell.length_c   1.000
_cell.angle_alpha   90.00
_cell.angle_beta   90.00
_cell.angle_gamma   90.00
#
_symmetry.space_group_name_H-M   'P 1'
#
loop_
_entity.id
_entity.type
_entity.pdbx_description
1 polymer ?
#
loop_
_entity_poly.entity_id
_entity_poly.type
_entity_poly.pdbx_seq_one_letter_code
_entity_poly.pdbx_strand_id
1 'polypeptide(L)'
;MRRPSAGAVLVAALLIGCGSPQGESAENIDYVDTVAAETDEPPGPVAGARTRPEGPSDTADPDRTADEGEAFTPTPDRGDGPPEWTSGRMSARSTADRPPVLVTDVRWARHPEFDRVVVDLGGEGGGLPGFALEYVDRPLHECGSGHEVHPVGDGWLQLRMDPAAAHTEAGEALLGREPLGPDLPQVVRIYRTCDFEGVVELVLAVNSPEPFRAFRLSEPRRIVVDVRR
;
A
#
# COMPACT_ATOMS: atom_id res chain seq x y z
N MET A 1 -24.94 46.49 41.59
CA MET A 1 -23.84 47.49 41.56
C MET A 1 -22.87 47.12 40.45
N ARG A 2 -22.71 48.03 39.48
CA ARG A 2 -21.57 48.27 38.55
C ARG A 2 -20.86 47.07 37.87
N ARG A 3 -21.17 46.87 36.58
CA ARG A 3 -20.18 46.61 35.48
C ARG A 3 -19.36 47.92 35.23
N PRO A 4 -18.19 48.00 34.56
CA PRO A 4 -17.75 47.35 33.29
C PRO A 4 -16.22 46.95 33.31
N SER A 5 -15.45 46.56 32.28
CA SER A 5 -15.33 47.06 30.89
C SER A 5 -14.39 46.18 30.03
N ALA A 6 -14.57 46.32 28.72
CA ALA A 6 -13.75 45.81 27.62
C ALA A 6 -12.31 46.38 27.60
N GLY A 7 -11.41 45.64 26.94
CA GLY A 7 -10.10 46.12 26.51
C GLY A 7 -9.68 45.38 25.24
N ALA A 8 -9.95 45.97 24.08
CA ALA A 8 -9.38 45.59 22.80
C ALA A 8 -8.04 46.32 22.65
N VAL A 9 -6.98 45.62 22.23
CA VAL A 9 -5.75 46.24 21.73
C VAL A 9 -5.46 45.70 20.34
N LEU A 10 -5.60 46.60 19.38
CA LEU A 10 -5.18 46.52 18.00
C LEU A 10 -3.78 47.15 17.92
N VAL A 11 -2.78 46.47 17.39
CA VAL A 11 -1.53 47.11 16.93
C VAL A 11 -1.22 46.63 15.51
N ALA A 12 -0.92 47.62 14.68
CA ALA A 12 -0.79 47.55 13.25
C ALA A 12 0.63 47.19 12.76
N ALA A 13 0.63 46.42 11.67
CA ALA A 13 1.39 46.53 10.43
C ALA A 13 2.80 47.17 10.31
N LEU A 14 3.60 46.47 9.50
CA LEU A 14 4.51 46.90 8.41
C LEU A 14 5.98 47.23 8.71
N LEU A 15 6.87 46.55 7.97
CA LEU A 15 8.02 47.06 7.16
C LEU A 15 8.74 45.81 6.56
N ILE A 16 8.52 45.44 5.30
CA ILE A 16 9.35 45.76 4.10
C ILE A 16 10.86 45.57 4.33
N GLY A 17 11.41 44.53 3.69
CA GLY A 17 12.86 44.33 3.51
C GLY A 17 13.14 43.53 2.24
N CYS A 18 13.47 44.23 1.16
CA CYS A 18 14.06 43.69 -0.07
C CYS A 18 15.56 43.46 0.13
N GLY A 19 16.13 42.43 -0.52
CA GLY A 19 17.58 42.30 -0.64
C GLY A 19 18.03 40.94 -1.21
N SER A 20 18.08 40.84 -2.53
CA SER A 20 18.87 39.83 -3.24
C SER A 20 20.27 40.39 -3.54
N PRO A 21 21.33 39.58 -3.48
CA PRO A 21 22.54 39.85 -4.25
C PRO A 21 22.68 38.87 -5.42
N GLN A 22 22.81 39.44 -6.62
CA GLN A 22 23.42 38.83 -7.81
C GLN A 22 24.95 39.05 -7.77
N GLY A 23 25.69 38.15 -8.43
CA GLY A 23 27.11 38.27 -8.79
C GLY A 23 27.56 36.92 -9.37
N GLU A 24 27.46 36.72 -10.69
CA GLU A 24 28.53 36.87 -11.71
C GLU A 24 29.56 35.71 -11.68
N SER A 25 29.52 34.79 -12.66
CA SER A 25 30.32 34.74 -13.91
C SER A 25 31.69 34.07 -13.69
N ALA A 26 32.32 33.24 -14.52
CA ALA A 26 32.02 32.43 -15.71
C ALA A 26 33.33 31.67 -16.00
N GLU A 27 33.29 30.40 -16.46
CA GLU A 27 34.36 29.71 -17.23
C GLU A 27 33.75 28.36 -17.68
N ASN A 28 33.11 28.28 -18.85
CA ASN A 28 33.68 27.99 -20.18
C ASN A 28 34.71 26.86 -20.19
N ILE A 29 34.26 25.63 -20.45
CA ILE A 29 35.11 24.62 -21.10
C ILE A 29 34.37 24.11 -22.33
N ASP A 30 34.95 24.50 -23.44
CA ASP A 30 34.69 24.13 -24.82
C ASP A 30 35.19 22.68 -25.04
N TYR A 31 34.32 21.79 -25.52
CA TYR A 31 34.78 20.56 -26.17
C TYR A 31 33.96 20.33 -27.43
N VAL A 32 34.53 20.79 -28.54
CA VAL A 32 34.07 20.56 -29.89
C VAL A 32 34.51 19.19 -30.42
N ASP A 33 33.52 18.47 -30.95
CA ASP A 33 33.49 17.83 -32.28
C ASP A 33 34.61 16.87 -32.71
N THR A 34 34.28 15.61 -33.02
CA THR A 34 34.34 15.12 -34.42
C THR A 34 33.48 13.85 -34.61
N VAL A 35 32.62 13.91 -35.62
CA VAL A 35 31.86 12.85 -36.30
C VAL A 35 32.71 11.72 -36.92
N ALA A 36 32.17 10.50 -36.91
CA ALA A 36 32.34 9.54 -37.99
C ALA A 36 31.04 8.72 -38.15
N ALA A 37 30.40 8.88 -39.30
CA ALA A 37 29.31 8.04 -39.77
C ALA A 37 29.90 6.91 -40.62
N GLU A 38 29.44 5.67 -40.41
CA GLU A 38 29.55 4.59 -41.39
C GLU A 38 28.21 3.83 -41.46
N THR A 39 27.84 3.51 -42.69
CA THR A 39 26.56 2.97 -43.20
C THR A 39 26.57 1.44 -43.35
N ASP A 40 25.37 0.89 -43.67
CA ASP A 40 25.07 -0.45 -44.24
C ASP A 40 25.14 -1.67 -43.31
N GLU A 41 24.27 -2.69 -43.32
CA GLU A 41 23.10 -3.11 -44.14
C GLU A 41 22.37 -4.22 -43.33
N PRO A 42 21.04 -4.44 -43.47
CA PRO A 42 20.31 -5.44 -42.67
C PRO A 42 20.43 -6.89 -43.20
N PRO A 43 20.45 -7.93 -42.34
CA PRO A 43 20.31 -9.31 -42.81
C PRO A 43 18.85 -9.63 -43.22
N GLY A 44 18.72 -10.27 -44.39
CA GLY A 44 17.49 -10.52 -45.13
C GLY A 44 16.53 -11.60 -44.59
N PRO A 45 15.52 -12.00 -45.39
CA PRO A 45 14.33 -12.69 -44.92
C PRO A 45 14.51 -14.21 -44.87
N VAL A 46 14.15 -14.83 -43.74
CA VAL A 46 13.90 -16.27 -43.67
C VAL A 46 12.40 -16.52 -43.76
N ALA A 47 11.96 -16.91 -44.96
CA ALA A 47 10.70 -17.59 -45.18
C ALA A 47 10.81 -19.04 -44.66
N GLY A 48 9.93 -19.41 -43.74
CA GLY A 48 9.83 -20.76 -43.20
C GLY A 48 8.37 -21.13 -42.99
N ALA A 49 7.91 -22.06 -43.81
CA ALA A 49 6.54 -22.51 -44.01
C ALA A 49 5.72 -22.82 -42.73
N ARG A 50 4.42 -22.54 -42.85
CA ARG A 50 3.35 -23.13 -42.05
C ARG A 50 3.30 -24.63 -42.29
N THR A 51 3.35 -25.42 -41.22
CA THR A 51 2.77 -26.78 -41.21
C THR A 51 2.40 -27.17 -39.78
N ARG A 52 1.08 -27.26 -39.56
CA ARG A 52 0.45 -27.91 -38.41
C ARG A 52 0.50 -29.42 -38.63
N PRO A 53 1.01 -30.22 -37.68
CA PRO A 53 0.61 -31.60 -37.55
C PRO A 53 -0.54 -31.69 -36.54
N GLU A 54 -1.71 -32.14 -37.00
CA GLU A 54 -2.74 -32.67 -36.12
C GLU A 54 -2.44 -34.14 -35.81
N GLY A 55 -2.59 -34.50 -34.53
CA GLY A 55 -2.89 -35.86 -34.07
C GLY A 55 -1.99 -36.37 -32.96
N PRO A 56 -2.43 -37.31 -32.10
CA PRO A 56 -3.80 -37.70 -31.74
C PRO A 56 -4.09 -37.52 -30.23
N SER A 57 -5.38 -37.57 -29.87
CA SER A 57 -5.81 -37.88 -28.51
C SER A 57 -5.28 -39.24 -28.08
N ASP A 58 -4.71 -39.35 -26.87
CA ASP A 58 -4.99 -40.51 -26.02
C ASP A 58 -4.71 -40.28 -24.53
N THR A 59 -5.69 -40.67 -23.73
CA THR A 59 -5.69 -41.27 -22.39
C THR A 59 -4.91 -40.66 -21.21
N ALA A 60 -5.67 -40.58 -20.11
CA ALA A 60 -5.34 -40.10 -18.78
C ALA A 60 -4.19 -40.84 -18.07
N ASP A 61 -3.52 -40.11 -17.18
CA ASP A 61 -2.76 -40.65 -16.05
C ASP A 61 -3.32 -40.04 -14.74
N PRO A 62 -3.89 -40.85 -13.82
CA PRO A 62 -4.42 -40.39 -12.55
C PRO A 62 -3.34 -40.47 -11.48
N ASP A 63 -2.36 -39.57 -11.52
CA ASP A 63 -1.48 -39.36 -10.37
C ASP A 63 -0.95 -37.92 -10.34
N ARG A 64 -1.81 -37.01 -9.90
CA ARG A 64 -1.36 -35.80 -9.22
C ARG A 64 -2.05 -35.78 -7.89
N THR A 65 -1.35 -36.32 -6.90
CA THR A 65 -1.52 -35.89 -5.51
C THR A 65 -1.25 -34.39 -5.50
N ALA A 66 -2.33 -33.62 -5.63
CA ALA A 66 -2.31 -32.18 -5.48
C ALA A 66 -2.03 -31.92 -4.01
N ASP A 67 -0.83 -31.39 -3.78
CA ASP A 67 -0.42 -30.66 -2.58
C ASP A 67 -1.60 -29.83 -2.07
N GLU A 68 -2.01 -30.10 -0.83
CA GLU A 68 -3.16 -29.49 -0.17
C GLU A 68 -2.90 -28.00 -0.01
N GLY A 69 -3.34 -27.21 -1.00
CA GLY A 69 -3.34 -25.77 -0.94
C GLY A 69 -4.05 -25.30 0.33
N GLU A 70 -3.35 -24.52 1.15
CA GLU A 70 -3.88 -23.89 2.34
C GLU A 70 -5.26 -23.29 2.06
N ALA A 71 -6.24 -23.73 2.86
CA ALA A 71 -7.63 -23.40 2.66
C ALA A 71 -7.85 -21.89 2.67
N PHE A 72 -8.22 -21.35 1.51
CA PHE A 72 -8.70 -19.99 1.35
C PHE A 72 -10.02 -19.83 2.10
N THR A 73 -10.04 -19.01 3.15
CA THR A 73 -11.29 -18.65 3.84
C THR A 73 -11.80 -17.31 3.28
N PRO A 74 -12.84 -17.32 2.42
CA PRO A 74 -13.47 -16.07 2.00
C PRO A 74 -14.13 -15.43 3.22
N THR A 75 -13.86 -14.15 3.46
CA THR A 75 -14.62 -13.41 4.48
C THR A 75 -16.06 -13.25 4.00
N PRO A 76 -17.08 -13.74 4.75
CA PRO A 76 -18.47 -13.47 4.39
C PRO A 76 -18.74 -11.98 4.57
N ASP A 77 -19.05 -11.28 3.47
CA ASP A 77 -19.46 -9.87 3.45
C ASP A 77 -20.86 -9.64 4.08
N ARG A 78 -21.42 -10.65 4.78
CA ARG A 78 -22.86 -10.73 5.10
C ARG A 78 -23.23 -11.37 6.44
N GLY A 79 -22.30 -11.46 7.39
CA GLY A 79 -22.63 -11.77 8.79
C GLY A 79 -22.85 -10.50 9.60
N ASP A 80 -23.81 -10.48 10.54
CA ASP A 80 -24.06 -9.34 11.44
C ASP A 80 -22.94 -9.12 12.49
N GLY A 81 -21.87 -9.90 12.41
CA GLY A 81 -20.71 -9.84 13.31
C GLY A 81 -19.39 -9.92 12.56
N PRO A 82 -18.28 -9.58 13.24
CA PRO A 82 -16.95 -9.76 12.66
C PRO A 82 -16.72 -11.25 12.36
N PRO A 83 -15.92 -11.56 11.32
CA PRO A 83 -15.59 -12.94 10.99
C PRO A 83 -14.84 -13.63 12.13
N GLU A 84 -14.79 -14.96 12.06
CA GLU A 84 -14.02 -15.79 12.97
C GLU A 84 -12.53 -15.47 12.92
N TRP A 85 -11.84 -15.73 14.03
CA TRP A 85 -10.39 -15.63 14.11
C TRP A 85 -9.72 -16.69 13.25
N THR A 86 -8.61 -16.35 12.61
CA THR A 86 -7.80 -17.26 11.79
C THR A 86 -6.31 -16.97 11.96
N SER A 87 -5.46 -17.97 11.71
CA SER A 87 -4.02 -17.79 11.52
C SER A 87 -3.60 -17.93 10.06
N GLY A 88 -4.49 -18.41 9.18
CA GLY A 88 -4.25 -18.57 7.75
C GLY A 88 -4.65 -17.32 6.97
N ARG A 89 -4.25 -17.26 5.69
CA ARG A 89 -4.58 -16.17 4.78
C ARG A 89 -6.08 -15.88 4.75
N MET A 90 -6.42 -14.61 4.89
CA MET A 90 -7.76 -14.05 4.72
C MET A 90 -7.78 -13.12 3.51
N SER A 91 -8.88 -13.08 2.77
CA SER A 91 -9.04 -12.06 1.73
C SER A 91 -10.50 -11.71 1.45
N ALA A 92 -10.69 -10.57 0.78
CA ALA A 92 -11.95 -10.15 0.20
C ALA A 92 -11.73 -9.55 -1.19
N ARG A 93 -12.68 -9.80 -2.10
CA ARG A 93 -12.65 -9.22 -3.45
C ARG A 93 -13.03 -7.74 -3.42
N SER A 94 -12.45 -6.96 -4.33
CA SER A 94 -12.81 -5.56 -4.53
C SER A 94 -14.28 -5.41 -4.92
N THR A 95 -14.88 -4.33 -4.42
CA THR A 95 -16.16 -3.79 -4.90
C THR A 95 -15.99 -2.39 -5.50
N ALA A 96 -14.75 -1.89 -5.56
CA ALA A 96 -14.39 -0.63 -6.18
C ALA A 96 -14.07 -0.82 -7.67
N ASP A 97 -14.52 0.14 -8.49
CA ASP A 97 -14.28 0.17 -9.93
C ASP A 97 -13.06 1.06 -10.26
N ARG A 98 -13.26 2.37 -10.39
CA ARG A 98 -12.23 3.42 -10.52
C ARG A 98 -12.76 4.77 -10.00
N PRO A 99 -11.90 5.70 -9.58
CA PRO A 99 -10.44 5.58 -9.36
C PRO A 99 -10.10 4.62 -8.19
N PRO A 100 -8.81 4.29 -7.92
CA PRO A 100 -8.41 3.52 -6.75
C PRO A 100 -8.98 4.10 -5.45
N VAL A 101 -9.25 3.25 -4.46
CA VAL A 101 -9.75 3.71 -3.17
C VAL A 101 -8.60 4.36 -2.39
N LEU A 102 -8.81 5.57 -1.87
CA LEU A 102 -7.75 6.26 -1.15
C LEU A 102 -7.64 5.73 0.28
N VAL A 103 -6.43 5.35 0.70
CA VAL A 103 -6.07 5.12 2.10
C VAL A 103 -5.73 6.47 2.70
N THR A 104 -6.62 7.00 3.53
CA THR A 104 -6.53 8.39 4.01
C THR A 104 -5.96 8.51 5.41
N ASP A 105 -6.13 7.47 6.24
CA ASP A 105 -5.60 7.44 7.61
C ASP A 105 -5.49 6.00 8.10
N VAL A 106 -4.67 5.79 9.13
CA VAL A 106 -4.56 4.53 9.86
C VAL A 106 -4.65 4.83 11.35
N ARG A 107 -5.72 4.35 11.99
CA ARG A 107 -5.98 4.52 13.41
C ARG A 107 -5.82 3.20 14.14
N TRP A 108 -5.61 3.25 15.44
CA TRP A 108 -5.45 2.05 16.25
C TRP A 108 -6.01 2.24 17.66
N ALA A 109 -6.41 1.12 18.27
CA ALA A 109 -6.93 1.10 19.63
C ALA A 109 -6.68 -0.25 20.31
N ARG A 110 -6.40 -0.20 21.61
CA ARG A 110 -6.37 -1.38 22.47
C ARG A 110 -7.79 -1.79 22.86
N HIS A 111 -8.12 -3.07 22.68
CA HIS A 111 -9.32 -3.71 23.25
C HIS A 111 -8.93 -4.78 24.28
N PRO A 112 -9.86 -5.27 25.12
CA PRO A 112 -9.54 -6.25 26.18
C PRO A 112 -8.89 -7.55 25.70
N GLU A 113 -9.24 -8.04 24.52
CA GLU A 113 -8.78 -9.34 23.99
C GLU A 113 -8.01 -9.24 22.66
N PHE A 114 -7.94 -8.04 22.08
CA PHE A 114 -7.28 -7.81 20.79
C PHE A 114 -6.78 -6.37 20.70
N ASP A 115 -5.87 -6.12 19.78
CA ASP A 115 -5.57 -4.80 19.28
C ASP A 115 -6.29 -4.60 17.95
N ARG A 116 -6.77 -3.39 17.72
CA ARG A 116 -7.48 -3.02 16.50
C ARG A 116 -6.68 -1.99 15.72
N VAL A 117 -6.50 -2.24 14.44
CA VAL A 117 -6.04 -1.27 13.44
C VAL A 117 -7.20 -1.00 12.48
N VAL A 118 -7.45 0.27 12.19
CA VAL A 118 -8.50 0.72 11.27
C VAL A 118 -7.84 1.53 10.17
N VAL A 119 -7.97 1.06 8.94
CA VAL A 119 -7.59 1.80 7.74
C VAL A 119 -8.81 2.57 7.27
N ASP A 120 -8.76 3.90 7.35
CA ASP A 120 -9.82 4.77 6.85
C ASP A 120 -9.68 4.94 5.34
N LEU A 121 -10.81 4.82 4.65
CA LEU A 121 -10.88 4.78 3.20
C LEU A 121 -11.72 5.95 2.65
N GLY A 122 -11.18 6.57 1.61
CA GLY A 122 -11.76 7.75 0.95
C GLY A 122 -11.62 7.71 -0.56
N GLY A 123 -11.61 8.89 -1.17
CA GLY A 123 -11.64 9.07 -2.62
C GLY A 123 -13.04 9.18 -3.20
N GLU A 124 -13.10 9.69 -4.42
CA GLU A 124 -14.35 10.00 -5.13
C GLU A 124 -15.08 8.75 -5.65
N GLY A 125 -14.34 7.65 -5.81
CA GLY A 125 -14.90 6.35 -6.20
C GLY A 125 -15.75 5.71 -5.08
N GLY A 126 -16.76 4.94 -5.49
CA GLY A 126 -17.54 4.10 -4.60
C GLY A 126 -16.85 2.77 -4.29
N GLY A 127 -17.45 1.98 -3.39
CA GLY A 127 -16.98 0.64 -3.06
C GLY A 127 -15.79 0.62 -2.11
N LEU A 128 -15.26 -0.58 -1.91
CA LEU A 128 -14.15 -0.91 -1.01
C LEU A 128 -13.08 -1.66 -1.81
N PRO A 129 -11.79 -1.48 -1.48
CA PRO A 129 -10.73 -2.23 -2.14
C PRO A 129 -10.86 -3.71 -1.79
N GLY A 130 -10.32 -4.55 -2.66
CA GLY A 130 -9.98 -5.91 -2.28
C GLY A 130 -8.83 -5.87 -1.27
N PHE A 131 -8.73 -6.92 -0.47
CA PHE A 131 -7.58 -7.07 0.42
C PHE A 131 -7.16 -8.53 0.55
N ALA A 132 -5.87 -8.73 0.84
CA ALA A 132 -5.32 -9.97 1.37
C ALA A 132 -4.59 -9.66 2.69
N LEU A 133 -4.74 -10.55 3.66
CA LEU A 133 -4.15 -10.43 4.99
C LEU A 133 -3.54 -11.77 5.39
N GLU A 134 -2.22 -11.77 5.64
CA GLU A 134 -1.47 -12.97 6.01
C GLU A 134 -0.20 -12.62 6.77
N TYR A 135 0.29 -13.54 7.60
CA TYR A 135 1.65 -13.43 8.12
C TYR A 135 2.64 -13.76 7.01
N VAL A 136 3.74 -12.99 6.95
CA VAL A 136 4.82 -13.22 5.99
C VAL A 136 6.12 -13.57 6.71
N ASP A 137 6.83 -14.54 6.17
CA ASP A 137 8.10 -15.08 6.67
C ASP A 137 9.26 -14.83 5.69
N ARG A 138 9.08 -13.87 4.80
CA ARG A 138 10.03 -13.51 3.74
C ARG A 138 10.57 -12.09 3.94
N PRO A 139 11.76 -11.79 3.38
CA PRO A 139 12.28 -10.42 3.39
C PRO A 139 11.28 -9.44 2.76
N LEU A 140 10.96 -8.39 3.52
CA LEU A 140 10.07 -7.33 3.09
C LEU A 140 10.86 -6.26 2.35
N HIS A 141 10.25 -5.69 1.31
CA HIS A 141 10.87 -4.65 0.51
C HIS A 141 9.88 -3.52 0.22
N GLU A 142 10.39 -2.30 0.13
CA GLU A 142 9.64 -1.18 -0.44
C GLU A 142 9.39 -1.43 -1.93
N CYS A 143 8.14 -1.26 -2.37
CA CYS A 143 7.84 -1.37 -3.79
C CYS A 143 8.45 -0.19 -4.59
N GLY A 144 8.80 -0.45 -5.85
CA GLY A 144 9.48 0.50 -6.72
C GLY A 144 10.98 0.62 -6.44
N SER A 145 11.39 0.94 -5.21
CA SER A 145 12.81 1.09 -4.86
C SER A 145 13.52 -0.25 -4.64
N GLY A 146 12.80 -1.25 -4.11
CA GLY A 146 13.37 -2.53 -3.72
C GLY A 146 14.24 -2.45 -2.46
N HIS A 147 14.18 -1.36 -1.68
CA HIS A 147 14.91 -1.30 -0.41
C HIS A 147 14.33 -2.28 0.59
N GLU A 148 15.20 -3.02 1.28
CA GLU A 148 14.78 -3.94 2.33
C GLU A 148 14.16 -3.19 3.51
N VAL A 149 13.09 -3.75 4.05
CA VAL A 149 12.39 -3.27 5.25
C VAL A 149 12.63 -4.30 6.35
N HIS A 150 13.06 -3.81 7.51
CA HIS A 150 13.29 -4.64 8.70
C HIS A 150 12.30 -4.25 9.80
N PRO A 151 11.07 -4.81 9.81
CA PRO A 151 10.13 -4.53 10.88
C PRO A 151 10.61 -5.11 12.21
N VAL A 152 10.23 -4.44 13.30
CA VAL A 152 10.37 -5.00 14.65
C VAL A 152 9.36 -6.12 14.91
N GLY A 153 9.40 -6.71 16.10
CA GLY A 153 8.46 -7.75 16.53
C GLY A 153 8.80 -9.14 16.00
N ASP A 154 8.03 -10.13 16.43
CA ASP A 154 8.25 -11.54 16.16
C ASP A 154 7.25 -12.10 15.12
N GLY A 155 6.42 -11.23 14.52
CA GLY A 155 5.53 -11.58 13.42
C GLY A 155 5.18 -10.35 12.56
N TRP A 156 4.99 -10.56 11.26
CA TRP A 156 4.70 -9.49 10.30
C TRP A 156 3.41 -9.80 9.56
N LEU A 157 2.31 -9.18 9.99
CA LEU A 157 1.00 -9.35 9.39
C LEU A 157 0.83 -8.34 8.25
N GLN A 158 0.91 -8.80 7.00
CA GLN A 158 0.83 -7.95 5.82
C GLN A 158 -0.63 -7.80 5.36
N LEU A 159 -1.13 -6.57 5.36
CA LEU A 159 -2.36 -6.15 4.70
C LEU A 159 -2.02 -5.56 3.33
N ARG A 160 -2.35 -6.29 2.27
CA ARG A 160 -2.28 -5.81 0.88
C ARG A 160 -3.67 -5.38 0.41
N MET A 161 -3.79 -4.18 -0.14
CA MET A 161 -5.05 -3.61 -0.64
C MET A 161 -4.95 -3.26 -2.13
N ASP A 162 -5.98 -3.63 -2.90
CA ASP A 162 -6.02 -3.46 -4.36
C ASP A 162 -7.49 -3.42 -4.87
N PRO A 163 -7.92 -2.41 -5.64
CA PRO A 163 -7.17 -1.22 -6.04
C PRO A 163 -7.17 -0.16 -4.93
N ALA A 164 -6.02 0.33 -4.53
CA ALA A 164 -5.84 1.35 -3.50
C ALA A 164 -4.70 2.33 -3.80
N ALA A 165 -4.76 3.54 -3.26
CA ALA A 165 -3.66 4.51 -3.29
C ALA A 165 -3.57 5.25 -1.95
N ALA A 166 -2.35 5.51 -1.47
CA ALA A 166 -2.09 6.31 -0.28
C ALA A 166 -1.50 7.69 -0.62
N HIS A 167 -1.78 8.16 -1.83
CA HIS A 167 -1.46 9.48 -2.38
C HIS A 167 -2.64 10.04 -3.18
N THR A 168 -2.64 11.34 -3.41
CA THR A 168 -3.58 12.02 -4.32
C THR A 168 -3.16 11.86 -5.77
N GLU A 169 -4.03 12.18 -6.72
CA GLU A 169 -3.71 12.22 -8.16
C GLU A 169 -2.54 13.17 -8.50
N ALA A 170 -2.28 14.18 -7.66
CA ALA A 170 -1.14 15.09 -7.81
C ALA A 170 0.19 14.50 -7.28
N GLY A 171 0.16 13.30 -6.69
CA GLY A 171 1.30 12.64 -6.06
C GLY A 171 1.53 13.02 -4.59
N GLU A 172 0.70 13.89 -4.01
CA GLU A 172 0.81 14.26 -2.60
C GLU A 172 0.45 13.08 -1.70
N ALA A 173 1.32 12.75 -0.75
CA ALA A 173 1.12 11.63 0.17
C ALA A 173 -0.04 11.89 1.14
N LEU A 174 -0.99 10.95 1.22
CA LEU A 174 -2.07 10.94 2.21
C LEU A 174 -1.65 10.18 3.47
N LEU A 175 -0.85 9.12 3.28
CA LEU A 175 -0.16 8.42 4.36
C LEU A 175 1.35 8.67 4.23
N GLY A 176 2.04 8.87 5.34
CA GLY A 176 3.50 9.06 5.33
C GLY A 176 4.28 7.78 4.98
N ARG A 177 5.58 7.94 4.68
CA ARG A 177 6.51 6.80 4.57
C ARG A 177 7.04 6.32 5.92
N GLU A 178 7.08 7.22 6.90
CA GLU A 178 7.57 6.89 8.24
C GLU A 178 6.68 5.83 8.92
N PRO A 179 7.26 4.82 9.60
CA PRO A 179 6.46 3.79 10.25
C PRO A 179 5.67 4.38 11.43
N LEU A 180 4.39 4.06 11.49
CA LEU A 180 3.49 4.47 12.57
C LEU A 180 3.87 3.71 13.85
N GLY A 181 3.64 4.35 15.01
CA GLY A 181 3.91 3.78 16.32
C GLY A 181 2.64 3.58 17.15
N PRO A 182 1.89 2.49 16.94
CA PRO A 182 0.77 2.18 17.81
C PRO A 182 1.15 1.90 19.26
N ASP A 183 2.31 1.27 19.47
CA ASP A 183 2.82 0.83 20.77
C ASP A 183 1.75 0.10 21.61
N LEU A 184 0.93 -0.72 20.93
CA LEU A 184 -0.10 -1.54 21.57
C LEU A 184 0.51 -2.87 22.06
N PRO A 185 -0.17 -3.60 22.98
CA PRO A 185 0.40 -4.81 23.55
C PRO A 185 0.73 -5.93 22.56
N GLN A 186 0.04 -6.00 21.42
CA GLN A 186 0.35 -6.93 20.33
C GLN A 186 0.81 -6.21 19.07
N VAL A 187 0.14 -5.15 18.61
CA VAL A 187 0.57 -4.40 17.42
C VAL A 187 1.52 -3.27 17.81
N VAL A 188 2.81 -3.43 17.52
CA VAL A 188 3.84 -2.51 18.00
C VAL A 188 4.16 -1.38 17.00
N ARG A 189 4.25 -1.69 15.71
CA ARG A 189 4.58 -0.74 14.64
C ARG A 189 3.80 -1.07 13.37
N ILE A 190 3.57 -0.08 12.51
CA ILE A 190 2.96 -0.28 11.19
C ILE A 190 3.85 0.36 10.13
N TYR A 191 4.23 -0.42 9.12
CA TYR A 191 5.09 0.01 8.02
C TYR A 191 4.28 0.07 6.74
N ARG A 192 4.38 1.16 5.98
CA ARG A 192 3.85 1.18 4.60
C ARG A 192 4.94 0.73 3.63
N THR A 193 4.86 -0.51 3.16
CA THR A 193 5.85 -1.10 2.25
C THR A 193 5.50 -0.85 0.78
N CYS A 194 4.25 -0.53 0.47
CA CYS A 194 3.88 -0.15 -0.89
C CYS A 194 2.81 0.94 -0.97
N ASP A 195 2.94 1.78 -1.98
CA ASP A 195 1.94 2.73 -2.48
C ASP A 195 2.26 3.01 -3.97
N PHE A 196 2.01 2.01 -4.82
CA PHE A 196 2.42 2.05 -6.23
C PHE A 196 1.46 1.20 -7.09
N GLU A 197 1.19 1.64 -8.32
CA GLU A 197 0.38 0.91 -9.32
C GLU A 197 -1.01 0.45 -8.82
N GLY A 198 -1.65 1.23 -7.94
CA GLY A 198 -2.95 0.89 -7.38
C GLY A 198 -2.88 -0.15 -6.26
N VAL A 199 -1.72 -0.33 -5.65
CA VAL A 199 -1.50 -1.22 -4.52
C VAL A 199 -1.02 -0.40 -3.33
N VAL A 200 -1.64 -0.64 -2.18
CA VAL A 200 -1.12 -0.21 -0.88
C VAL A 200 -0.85 -1.43 -0.01
N GLU A 201 0.35 -1.52 0.56
CA GLU A 201 0.73 -2.57 1.50
C GLU A 201 1.12 -1.97 2.84
N LEU A 202 0.45 -2.45 3.89
CA LEU A 202 0.76 -2.15 5.28
C LEU A 202 1.22 -3.43 5.97
N VAL A 203 2.35 -3.37 6.69
CA VAL A 203 2.84 -4.46 7.53
C VAL A 203 2.65 -4.07 8.98
N LEU A 204 1.80 -4.83 9.69
CA LEU A 204 1.62 -4.72 11.13
C LEU A 204 2.68 -5.61 11.79
N ALA A 205 3.68 -4.98 12.39
CA ALA A 205 4.66 -5.66 13.24
C ALA A 205 3.99 -6.02 14.57
N VAL A 206 4.05 -7.29 14.94
CA VAL A 206 3.40 -7.83 16.14
C VAL A 206 4.38 -8.53 17.08
N ASN A 207 4.05 -8.60 18.38
CA ASN A 207 4.88 -9.28 19.38
C ASN A 207 4.82 -10.81 19.28
N SER A 208 3.77 -11.38 18.70
CA SER A 208 3.69 -12.80 18.33
C SER A 208 2.66 -12.99 17.21
N PRO A 209 2.78 -14.03 16.36
CA PRO A 209 1.86 -14.29 15.25
C PRO A 209 0.52 -14.89 15.74
N GLU A 210 -0.22 -14.14 16.54
CA GLU A 210 -1.53 -14.53 17.06
C GLU A 210 -2.60 -14.54 15.96
N PRO A 211 -3.71 -15.28 16.14
CA PRO A 211 -4.84 -15.22 15.24
C PRO A 211 -5.36 -13.79 15.05
N PHE A 212 -5.76 -13.51 13.83
CA PHE A 212 -6.29 -12.22 13.39
C PHE A 212 -7.65 -12.40 12.73
N ARG A 213 -8.31 -11.29 12.48
CA ARG A 213 -9.47 -11.20 11.60
C ARG A 213 -9.53 -9.83 10.96
N ALA A 214 -10.15 -9.74 9.79
CA ALA A 214 -10.39 -8.47 9.12
C ALA A 214 -11.78 -8.40 8.51
N PHE A 215 -12.35 -7.21 8.50
CA PHE A 215 -13.67 -6.95 7.91
C PHE A 215 -13.78 -5.52 7.43
N ARG A 216 -14.79 -5.26 6.60
CA ARG A 216 -15.01 -3.94 6.01
C ARG A 216 -16.26 -3.30 6.57
N LEU A 217 -16.25 -1.98 6.69
CA LEU A 217 -17.42 -1.16 7.01
C LEU A 217 -17.60 -0.15 5.89
N SER A 218 -18.83 0.24 5.56
CA SER A 218 -19.12 1.17 4.46
C SER A 218 -19.45 2.59 4.93
N GLU A 219 -19.83 2.77 6.21
CA GLU A 219 -20.32 4.06 6.75
C GLU A 219 -19.66 4.40 8.10
N PRO A 220 -18.55 5.17 8.12
CA PRO A 220 -17.66 5.45 7.00
C PRO A 220 -16.90 4.21 6.51
N ARG A 221 -16.35 4.30 5.29
CA ARG A 221 -15.60 3.23 4.63
C ARG A 221 -14.30 2.93 5.36
N ARG A 222 -14.12 1.69 5.79
CA ARG A 222 -12.99 1.23 6.59
C ARG A 222 -12.64 -0.21 6.30
N ILE A 223 -11.36 -0.56 6.38
CA ILE A 223 -10.91 -1.91 6.70
C ILE A 223 -10.53 -1.94 8.17
N VAL A 224 -11.07 -2.90 8.91
CA VAL A 224 -10.75 -3.13 10.32
C VAL A 224 -9.97 -4.43 10.40
N VAL A 225 -8.80 -4.39 11.06
CA VAL A 225 -7.96 -5.54 11.36
C VAL A 225 -7.89 -5.67 12.87
N ASP A 226 -8.31 -6.80 13.41
CA ASP A 226 -8.12 -7.16 14.80
C ASP A 226 -7.03 -8.22 14.91
N VAL A 227 -6.10 -8.06 15.87
CA VAL A 227 -5.04 -9.03 16.20
C VAL A 227 -5.21 -9.45 17.66
N ARG A 228 -5.39 -10.75 17.91
CA ARG A 228 -5.68 -11.28 19.24
C ARG A 228 -4.48 -11.09 20.19
N ARG A 229 -4.76 -10.91 21.49
CA ARG A 229 -3.75 -10.75 22.55
C ARG A 229 -3.52 -11.98 23.40
#